data_AF-A0A3P7IQT9-F1
#
_entry.id   AF-A0A3P7IQT9-F1
#
_cell.length_a   1.000
_cell.length_b   1.000
_cell.length_c   1.000
_cell.angle_alpha   90.00
_cell.angle_beta   90.00
_cell.angle_gamma   90.00
#
_symmetry.space_group_name_H-M   'P 1'
#
loop_
_entity.id
_entity.type
_entity.pdbx_description
1 polymer ?
#
loop_
_entity_poly.entity_id
_entity_poly.type
_entity_poly.pdbx_seq_one_letter_code
_entity_poly.pdbx_strand_id
1 'polypeptide(L)'
;MKEVADSPVMSKSKRQKEEERLRSLEGKLRDEEKRQAEHVARIRAWLQSVKDDLFEAGRGQQTSAFIQTCILPRVLFSESDAIYSAKLIIILHQQRITLFQSLVFIDKLFIDVLPLICALTENEANAMGTFLQILLSHAQRWHSDSGIFEKECEGFPGLVSKTRQDKTTESVNYESFRRLCFKWQMRLHTAFNSVLSVENNEYVQVRNCLVVMTKVG
;
A
#
# COMPACT_ATOMS: atom_id res chain seq x y z
N MET A 1 -35.65 -29.78 30.93
CA MET A 1 -36.00 -28.39 30.53
C MET A 1 -34.69 -27.68 30.21
N LYS A 2 -34.31 -27.32 28.99
CA LYS A 2 -34.95 -27.21 27.67
C LYS A 2 -34.08 -27.97 26.66
N GLU A 3 -34.70 -28.82 25.86
CA GLU A 3 -34.10 -29.38 24.64
C GLU A 3 -33.76 -28.24 23.69
N VAL A 4 -32.55 -28.30 23.13
CA VAL A 4 -32.16 -27.52 21.97
C VAL A 4 -32.96 -28.07 20.81
N ALA A 5 -34.07 -27.40 20.49
CA ALA A 5 -34.95 -27.76 19.40
C ALA A 5 -34.16 -27.77 18.09
N ASP A 6 -34.12 -28.97 17.51
CA ASP A 6 -33.66 -29.29 16.18
C ASP A 6 -34.14 -28.23 15.17
N SER A 7 -33.21 -27.66 14.40
CA SER A 7 -33.57 -26.72 13.34
C SER A 7 -34.52 -27.40 12.36
N PRO A 8 -35.61 -26.75 11.91
CA PRO A 8 -36.65 -27.43 11.18
C PRO A 8 -36.07 -27.96 9.87
N VAL A 9 -36.14 -29.29 9.70
CA VAL A 9 -35.81 -30.01 8.48
C VAL A 9 -36.38 -29.25 7.28
N MET A 10 -35.51 -28.58 6.53
CA MET A 10 -35.91 -27.84 5.33
C MET A 10 -36.65 -28.81 4.39
N SER A 11 -37.86 -28.43 3.95
CA SER A 11 -38.61 -29.28 3.02
C SER A 11 -37.78 -29.56 1.76
N LYS A 12 -37.93 -30.75 1.16
CA LYS A 12 -37.18 -31.15 -0.05
C LYS A 12 -37.24 -30.09 -1.16
N SER A 13 -38.40 -29.44 -1.33
CA SER A 13 -38.61 -28.35 -2.29
C SER A 13 -37.80 -27.08 -1.93
N LYS A 14 -37.74 -26.69 -0.65
CA LYS A 14 -36.90 -25.57 -0.20
C LYS A 14 -35.42 -25.86 -0.40
N ARG A 15 -34.99 -27.12 -0.15
CA ARG A 15 -33.61 -27.55 -0.38
C ARG A 15 -33.23 -27.52 -1.85
N GLN A 16 -34.08 -28.04 -2.73
CA GLN A 16 -33.87 -27.98 -4.19
C GLN A 16 -33.77 -26.54 -4.70
N LYS A 17 -34.65 -25.65 -4.24
CA LYS A 17 -34.64 -24.24 -4.63
C LYS A 17 -33.37 -23.51 -4.16
N GLU A 18 -32.88 -23.83 -2.96
CA GLU A 18 -31.61 -23.28 -2.46
C GLU A 18 -30.40 -23.86 -3.23
N GLU A 19 -30.41 -25.15 -3.55
CA GLU A 19 -29.37 -25.77 -4.39
C GLU A 19 -29.31 -25.10 -5.78
N GLU A 20 -30.44 -24.80 -6.40
CA GLU A 20 -30.50 -24.07 -7.67
C GLU A 20 -30.00 -22.62 -7.53
N ARG A 21 -30.38 -21.92 -6.46
CA ARG A 21 -29.89 -20.56 -6.15
C ARG A 21 -28.38 -20.53 -5.98
N LEU A 22 -27.83 -21.49 -5.23
CA LEU A 22 -26.39 -21.60 -4.98
C LEU A 22 -25.63 -21.93 -6.27
N ARG A 23 -26.15 -22.83 -7.12
CA ARG A 23 -25.55 -23.13 -8.44
C ARG A 23 -25.57 -21.91 -9.37
N SER A 24 -26.65 -21.14 -9.37
CA SER A 24 -26.73 -19.88 -10.14
C SER A 24 -25.74 -18.84 -9.62
N LEU A 25 -25.61 -18.71 -8.30
CA LEU A 25 -24.62 -17.80 -7.69
C LEU A 25 -23.19 -18.23 -8.01
N GLU A 26 -22.89 -19.53 -7.96
CA GLU A 26 -21.59 -20.08 -8.35
C GLU A 26 -21.25 -19.73 -9.81
N GLY A 27 -22.20 -19.90 -10.73
CA GLY A 27 -22.03 -19.50 -12.13
C GLY A 27 -21.69 -18.01 -12.29
N LYS A 28 -22.45 -17.14 -11.60
CA LYS A 28 -22.20 -15.68 -11.63
C LYS A 28 -20.83 -15.30 -11.07
N LEU A 29 -20.40 -15.93 -9.98
CA LEU A 29 -19.10 -15.68 -9.36
C LEU A 29 -17.95 -16.12 -10.28
N ARG A 30 -18.08 -17.27 -10.95
CA ARG A 30 -17.09 -17.74 -11.95
C ARG A 30 -17.00 -16.79 -13.15
N ASP A 31 -18.13 -16.28 -13.63
CA ASP A 31 -18.15 -15.30 -14.72
C ASP A 31 -17.56 -13.95 -14.30
N GLU A 32 -17.77 -13.52 -13.06
CA GLU A 32 -17.18 -12.31 -12.48
C GLU A 32 -15.66 -12.47 -12.29
N GLU A 33 -15.20 -13.60 -11.75
CA GLU A 33 -13.77 -13.94 -11.63
C GLU A 33 -13.08 -13.89 -13.00
N LYS A 34 -13.69 -14.51 -14.03
CA LYS A 34 -13.15 -14.49 -15.39
C LYS A 34 -13.04 -13.06 -15.94
N ARG A 35 -14.11 -12.28 -15.83
CA ARG A 35 -14.12 -10.87 -16.29
C ARG A 35 -13.07 -10.03 -15.55
N GLN A 36 -12.89 -10.27 -14.25
CA GLN A 36 -11.88 -9.59 -13.45
C GLN A 36 -10.46 -9.98 -13.88
N ALA A 37 -10.20 -11.27 -14.14
CA ALA A 37 -8.91 -11.73 -14.63
C ALA A 37 -8.57 -11.10 -16.00
N GLU A 38 -9.53 -11.06 -16.92
CA GLU A 38 -9.39 -10.39 -18.21
C GLU A 38 -9.12 -8.88 -18.05
N HIS A 39 -9.87 -8.22 -17.17
CA HIS A 39 -9.66 -6.80 -16.87
C HIS A 39 -8.25 -6.54 -16.34
N VAL A 40 -7.79 -7.29 -15.33
CA VAL A 40 -6.46 -7.15 -14.75
C VAL A 40 -5.36 -7.38 -15.79
N ALA A 41 -5.51 -8.39 -16.64
CA ALA A 41 -4.56 -8.66 -17.72
C ALA A 41 -4.47 -7.48 -18.70
N ARG A 42 -5.62 -6.91 -19.11
CA ARG A 42 -5.65 -5.71 -19.97
C ARG A 42 -4.98 -4.51 -19.32
N ILE A 43 -5.26 -4.22 -18.05
CA ILE A 43 -4.66 -3.08 -17.34
C ILE A 43 -3.15 -3.25 -17.19
N ARG A 44 -2.66 -4.47 -16.92
CA ARG A 44 -1.21 -4.74 -16.87
C ARG A 44 -0.55 -4.56 -18.24
N ALA A 45 -1.18 -5.02 -19.31
CA ALA A 45 -0.69 -4.80 -20.67
C ALA A 45 -0.65 -3.31 -21.03
N TRP A 46 -1.70 -2.56 -20.67
CA TRP A 46 -1.73 -1.11 -20.85
C TRP A 46 -0.62 -0.40 -20.06
N LEU A 47 -0.41 -0.75 -18.78
CA LEU A 47 0.69 -0.20 -17.98
C LEU A 47 2.05 -0.46 -18.62
N GLN A 48 2.26 -1.63 -19.22
CA GLN A 48 3.49 -1.89 -19.97
C GLN A 48 3.62 -1.02 -21.23
N SER A 49 2.51 -0.74 -21.93
CA SER A 49 2.55 0.12 -23.13
C SER A 49 2.87 1.58 -22.82
N VAL A 50 2.56 2.07 -21.61
CA VAL A 50 2.78 3.47 -21.19
C VAL A 50 3.93 3.62 -20.19
N LYS A 51 4.69 2.54 -19.94
CA LYS A 51 5.66 2.48 -18.83
C LYS A 51 6.74 3.56 -18.88
N ASP A 52 7.09 4.00 -20.09
CA ASP A 52 8.18 4.96 -20.33
C ASP A 52 7.69 6.40 -20.24
N ASP A 53 6.42 6.64 -20.54
CA ASP A 53 5.83 7.98 -20.63
C ASP A 53 5.13 8.42 -19.33
N LEU A 54 4.68 7.47 -18.50
CA LEU A 54 3.80 7.74 -17.35
C LEU A 54 4.37 8.75 -16.34
N PHE A 55 5.70 8.80 -16.18
CA PHE A 55 6.39 9.73 -15.28
C PHE A 55 7.40 10.63 -16.01
N GLU A 56 7.33 10.75 -17.34
CA GLU A 56 8.28 11.55 -18.11
C GLU A 56 8.10 13.07 -17.88
N ALA A 57 6.85 13.50 -17.71
CA ALA A 57 6.51 14.91 -17.47
C ALA A 57 7.01 15.40 -16.10
N GLY A 58 7.77 16.50 -16.06
CA GLY A 58 8.16 17.16 -14.80
C GLY A 58 9.39 16.58 -14.10
N ARG A 59 10.44 16.20 -14.87
CA ARG A 59 11.72 15.68 -14.34
C ARG A 59 12.25 16.43 -13.13
N GLY A 60 12.33 15.72 -11.99
CA GLY A 60 12.83 16.20 -10.71
C GLY A 60 11.75 16.40 -9.64
N GLN A 61 10.49 16.59 -10.02
CA GLN A 61 9.39 16.84 -9.09
C GLN A 61 8.26 15.80 -9.16
N GLN A 62 8.32 14.83 -10.08
CA GLN A 62 7.21 13.91 -10.33
C GLN A 62 6.79 13.13 -9.09
N THR A 63 7.75 12.64 -8.29
CA THR A 63 7.42 11.90 -7.06
C THR A 63 6.66 12.77 -6.06
N SER A 64 7.08 14.01 -5.87
CA SER A 64 6.40 14.93 -4.93
C SER A 64 5.02 15.31 -5.43
N ALA A 65 4.90 15.65 -6.73
CA ALA A 65 3.62 15.93 -7.34
C ALA A 65 2.67 14.73 -7.22
N PHE A 66 3.14 13.53 -7.56
CA PHE A 66 2.34 12.30 -7.48
C PHE A 66 1.87 12.00 -6.05
N ILE A 67 2.72 12.20 -5.04
CA ILE A 67 2.32 12.07 -3.64
C ILE A 67 1.21 13.08 -3.30
N GLN A 68 1.43 14.37 -3.61
CA GLN A 68 0.55 15.46 -3.16
C GLN A 68 -0.77 15.55 -3.92
N THR A 69 -0.77 15.33 -5.24
CA THR A 69 -1.95 15.55 -6.09
C THR A 69 -2.73 14.26 -6.38
N CYS A 70 -2.10 13.10 -6.26
CA CYS A 70 -2.75 11.82 -6.59
C CYS A 70 -2.91 10.92 -5.37
N ILE A 71 -1.83 10.63 -4.65
CA ILE A 71 -1.87 9.58 -3.61
C ILE A 71 -2.50 10.09 -2.32
N LEU A 72 -2.02 11.19 -1.75
CA LEU A 72 -2.53 11.69 -0.46
C LEU A 72 -4.05 11.98 -0.51
N PRO A 73 -4.60 12.69 -1.52
CA PRO A 73 -6.04 12.94 -1.56
C PRO A 73 -6.88 11.66 -1.58
N ARG A 74 -6.38 10.58 -2.22
CA ARG A 74 -7.08 9.29 -2.27
C ARG A 74 -6.92 8.49 -0.99
N VAL A 75 -5.70 8.41 -0.43
CA VAL A 75 -5.44 7.69 0.82
C VAL A 75 -6.30 8.22 1.96
N LEU A 76 -6.47 9.54 2.03
CA LEU A 76 -7.25 10.19 3.08
C LEU A 76 -8.77 10.08 2.86
N PHE A 77 -9.22 9.71 1.66
CA PHE A 77 -10.66 9.65 1.34
C PHE A 77 -11.36 8.45 2.00
N SER A 78 -10.74 7.26 1.94
CA SER A 78 -11.32 6.04 2.53
C SER A 78 -10.26 4.97 2.77
N GLU A 79 -10.54 4.02 3.68
CA GLU A 79 -9.65 2.87 3.89
C GLU A 79 -9.52 2.00 2.64
N SER A 80 -10.58 1.86 1.84
CA SER A 80 -10.52 1.16 0.55
C SER A 80 -9.58 1.86 -0.45
N ASP A 81 -9.60 3.19 -0.51
CA ASP A 81 -8.71 3.95 -1.39
C ASP A 81 -7.26 3.94 -0.88
N ALA A 82 -7.05 3.88 0.44
CA ALA A 82 -5.75 3.64 1.03
C ALA A 82 -5.16 2.29 0.59
N ILE A 83 -5.96 1.21 0.68
CA ILE A 83 -5.55 -0.12 0.22
C ILE A 83 -5.25 -0.10 -1.29
N TYR A 84 -6.15 0.47 -2.09
CA TYR A 84 -5.95 0.60 -3.53
C TYR A 84 -4.66 1.35 -3.87
N SER A 85 -4.43 2.50 -3.22
CA SER A 85 -3.27 3.35 -3.45
C SER A 85 -1.98 2.59 -3.10
N ALA A 86 -1.94 1.89 -1.97
CA ALA A 86 -0.77 1.08 -1.60
C ALA A 86 -0.50 -0.03 -2.63
N LYS A 87 -1.54 -0.74 -3.08
CA LYS A 87 -1.41 -1.77 -4.12
C LYS A 87 -0.98 -1.19 -5.46
N LEU A 88 -1.45 0.00 -5.82
CA LEU A 88 -1.03 0.70 -7.03
C LEU A 88 0.47 1.01 -7.00
N ILE A 89 0.99 1.56 -5.89
CA ILE A 89 2.43 1.81 -5.71
C ILE A 89 3.25 0.53 -5.91
N ILE A 90 2.81 -0.58 -5.32
CA ILE A 90 3.47 -1.88 -5.47
C ILE A 90 3.42 -2.36 -6.93
N ILE A 91 2.28 -2.21 -7.61
CA ILE A 91 2.13 -2.59 -9.01
C ILE A 91 3.02 -1.74 -9.92
N LEU A 92 3.10 -0.42 -9.70
CA LEU A 92 3.97 0.48 -10.47
C LEU A 92 5.44 0.07 -10.33
N HIS A 93 5.88 -0.28 -9.12
CA HIS A 93 7.22 -0.84 -8.89
C HIS A 93 7.40 -2.15 -9.66
N GLN A 94 6.48 -3.10 -9.52
CA GLN A 94 6.55 -4.42 -10.19
C GLN A 94 6.53 -4.33 -11.72
N GLN A 95 5.83 -3.35 -12.30
CA GLN A 95 5.78 -3.11 -13.75
C GLN A 95 7.03 -2.42 -14.29
N ARG A 96 8.00 -2.07 -13.42
CA ARG A 96 9.25 -1.37 -13.79
C ARG A 96 8.98 -0.07 -14.54
N ILE A 97 7.98 0.69 -14.07
CA ILE A 97 7.65 1.99 -14.64
C ILE A 97 8.87 2.90 -14.58
N THR A 98 9.23 3.48 -15.73
CA THR A 98 10.41 4.31 -15.88
C THR A 98 10.23 5.61 -15.10
N LEU A 99 11.30 6.10 -14.46
CA LEU A 99 11.31 7.29 -13.59
C LEU A 99 10.45 7.21 -12.31
N PHE A 100 9.70 6.12 -12.08
CA PHE A 100 9.02 5.88 -10.81
C PHE A 100 10.00 5.36 -9.75
N GLN A 101 10.60 6.27 -9.00
CA GLN A 101 11.54 5.97 -7.91
C GLN A 101 10.79 5.51 -6.64
N SER A 102 10.39 4.24 -6.58
CA SER A 102 9.60 3.67 -5.48
C SER A 102 10.24 3.86 -4.10
N LEU A 103 11.56 3.69 -3.96
CA LEU A 103 12.24 3.92 -2.68
C LEU A 103 12.25 5.40 -2.29
N VAL A 104 12.39 6.31 -3.26
CA VAL A 104 12.34 7.76 -3.01
C VAL A 104 10.91 8.17 -2.64
N PHE A 105 9.90 7.56 -3.25
CA PHE A 105 8.51 7.75 -2.88
C PHE A 105 8.26 7.38 -1.41
N ILE A 106 8.69 6.18 -1.00
CA ILE A 106 8.54 5.71 0.38
C ILE A 106 9.35 6.61 1.33
N ASP A 107 10.58 6.98 0.96
CA ASP A 107 11.42 7.83 1.81
C ASP A 107 10.80 9.21 2.03
N LYS A 108 10.26 9.84 0.98
CA LYS A 108 9.56 11.14 1.08
C LYS A 108 8.34 11.07 1.98
N LEU A 109 7.55 10.00 1.90
CA LEU A 109 6.39 9.81 2.77
C LEU A 109 6.78 9.80 4.26
N PHE A 110 7.93 9.19 4.59
CA PHE A 110 8.42 9.13 5.97
C PHE A 110 9.12 10.40 6.46
N ILE A 111 9.57 11.30 5.58
CA ILE A 111 10.15 12.59 5.99
C ILE A 111 9.09 13.45 6.69
N ASP A 112 7.89 13.52 6.10
CA ASP A 112 6.81 14.40 6.56
C ASP A 112 5.72 13.66 7.36
N VAL A 113 6.02 12.46 7.87
CA VAL A 113 5.02 11.57 8.48
C VAL A 113 4.40 12.16 9.76
N LEU A 114 5.20 12.83 10.58
CA LEU A 114 4.72 13.45 11.83
C LEU A 114 3.74 14.60 11.56
N PRO A 115 4.13 15.68 10.83
CA PRO A 115 3.22 16.79 10.58
C PRO A 115 1.98 16.35 9.81
N LEU A 116 2.09 15.33 8.95
CA LEU A 116 0.95 14.73 8.27
C LEU A 116 -0.03 14.12 9.28
N ILE A 117 0.42 13.16 10.11
CA ILE A 117 -0.45 12.45 11.08
C ILE A 117 -1.11 13.42 12.07
N CYS A 118 -0.38 14.43 12.55
CA CYS A 118 -0.92 15.41 13.49
C CYS A 118 -2.04 16.28 12.87
N ALA A 119 -2.05 16.48 11.56
CA ALA A 119 -3.03 17.30 10.87
C ALA A 119 -4.30 16.52 10.43
N LEU A 120 -4.31 15.19 10.55
CA LEU A 120 -5.42 14.35 10.12
C LEU A 120 -6.58 14.36 11.12
N THR A 121 -7.77 14.02 10.64
CA THR A 121 -8.85 13.50 11.47
C THR A 121 -8.59 12.04 11.86
N GLU A 122 -9.32 11.51 12.86
CA GLU A 122 -9.15 10.12 13.30
C GLU A 122 -9.41 9.09 12.17
N ASN A 123 -10.41 9.34 11.32
CA ASN A 123 -10.73 8.48 10.19
C ASN A 123 -9.62 8.49 9.12
N GLU A 124 -9.09 9.67 8.83
CA GLU A 124 -7.95 9.85 7.92
C GLU A 124 -6.69 9.18 8.47
N ALA A 125 -6.44 9.28 9.78
CA ALA A 125 -5.34 8.60 10.44
C ALA A 125 -5.49 7.07 10.35
N ASN A 126 -6.71 6.53 10.49
CA ASN A 126 -6.97 5.10 10.28
C ASN A 126 -6.64 4.67 8.83
N ALA A 127 -7.11 5.42 7.83
CA ALA A 127 -6.82 5.11 6.43
C ALA A 127 -5.32 5.24 6.09
N MET A 128 -4.66 6.29 6.58
CA MET A 128 -3.21 6.47 6.47
C MET A 128 -2.43 5.34 7.14
N GLY A 129 -2.86 4.90 8.33
CA GLY A 129 -2.27 3.76 9.03
C GLY A 129 -2.34 2.47 8.21
N THR A 130 -3.48 2.18 7.59
CA THR A 130 -3.64 1.03 6.67
C THR A 130 -2.74 1.17 5.43
N PHE A 131 -2.62 2.37 4.85
CA PHE A 131 -1.71 2.62 3.73
C PHE A 131 -0.23 2.35 4.11
N LEU A 132 0.22 2.91 5.24
CA LEU A 132 1.58 2.73 5.75
C LEU A 132 1.87 1.27 6.10
N GLN A 133 0.93 0.57 6.74
CA GLN A 133 1.06 -0.84 7.08
C GLN A 133 1.35 -1.69 5.84
N ILE A 134 0.61 -1.49 4.74
CA ILE A 134 0.79 -2.28 3.52
C ILE A 134 2.17 -2.01 2.89
N LEU A 135 2.59 -0.74 2.82
CA LEU A 135 3.90 -0.38 2.26
C LEU A 135 5.05 -0.93 3.10
N LEU A 136 4.96 -0.80 4.44
CA LEU A 136 5.96 -1.32 5.36
C LEU A 136 6.01 -2.84 5.36
N SER A 137 4.87 -3.53 5.30
CA SER A 137 4.81 -4.98 5.17
C SER A 137 5.50 -5.46 3.89
N HIS A 138 5.31 -4.72 2.79
CA HIS A 138 5.99 -5.03 1.53
C HIS A 138 7.51 -4.80 1.62
N ALA A 139 7.92 -3.67 2.20
CA ALA A 139 9.34 -3.39 2.44
C ALA A 139 9.98 -4.40 3.40
N GLN A 140 9.25 -4.88 4.41
CA GLN A 140 9.71 -5.88 5.35
C GLN A 140 9.95 -7.23 4.68
N ARG A 141 9.12 -7.63 3.71
CA ARG A 141 9.33 -8.83 2.89
C ARG A 141 10.62 -8.75 2.08
N TRP A 142 10.92 -7.57 1.52
CA TRP A 142 12.21 -7.34 0.87
C TRP A 142 13.36 -7.33 1.87
N HIS A 143 13.15 -6.83 3.08
CA HIS A 143 14.17 -6.78 4.13
C HIS A 143 14.47 -8.18 4.73
N SER A 144 13.51 -9.11 4.71
CA SER A 144 13.68 -10.43 5.34
C SER A 144 14.57 -11.39 4.55
N ASP A 145 14.70 -11.19 3.23
CA ASP A 145 15.39 -12.13 2.34
C ASP A 145 16.09 -11.36 1.20
N SER A 146 17.41 -11.52 1.11
CA SER A 146 18.22 -10.89 0.06
C SER A 146 17.86 -11.40 -1.33
N GLY A 147 17.50 -12.67 -1.48
CA GLY A 147 17.12 -13.24 -2.78
C GLY A 147 15.80 -12.69 -3.30
N ILE A 148 14.85 -12.39 -2.40
CA ILE A 148 13.61 -11.69 -2.78
C ILE A 148 13.92 -10.26 -3.21
N PHE A 149 14.77 -9.56 -2.45
CA PHE A 149 15.19 -8.20 -2.80
C PHE A 149 15.89 -8.16 -4.16
N GLU A 150 16.87 -9.02 -4.40
CA GLU A 150 17.59 -9.08 -5.69
C GLU A 150 16.61 -9.32 -6.85
N LYS A 151 15.71 -10.30 -6.70
CA LYS A 151 14.74 -10.63 -7.75
C LYS A 151 13.72 -9.52 -8.05
N GLU A 152 13.21 -8.84 -7.02
CA GLU A 152 12.11 -7.88 -7.13
C GLU A 152 12.57 -6.41 -7.20
N CYS A 153 13.85 -6.13 -6.93
CA CYS A 153 14.35 -4.77 -6.80
C CYS A 153 15.64 -4.50 -7.59
N GLU A 154 16.51 -5.49 -7.79
CA GLU A 154 17.75 -5.28 -8.54
C GLU A 154 17.48 -5.05 -10.03
N GLY A 155 18.06 -3.97 -10.58
CA GLY A 155 17.83 -3.57 -11.98
C GLY A 155 16.47 -2.92 -12.26
N PHE A 156 15.65 -2.67 -11.23
CA PHE A 156 14.38 -1.95 -11.41
C PHE A 156 14.65 -0.42 -11.46
N PRO A 157 14.01 0.33 -12.37
CA PRO A 157 14.15 1.78 -12.43
C PRO A 157 13.86 2.47 -11.08
N GLY A 158 12.98 1.87 -10.28
CA GLY A 158 12.58 2.38 -8.97
C GLY A 158 13.67 2.37 -7.88
N LEU A 159 14.77 1.64 -8.10
CA LEU A 159 15.90 1.52 -7.17
C LEU A 159 17.13 2.35 -7.55
N VAL A 160 17.03 3.14 -8.60
CA VAL A 160 18.09 4.07 -9.00
C VAL A 160 18.12 5.25 -8.02
N SER A 161 19.16 5.32 -7.19
CA SER A 161 19.30 6.36 -6.16
C SER A 161 19.67 7.71 -6.78
N LYS A 162 20.59 7.72 -7.75
CA LYS A 162 21.03 8.91 -8.49
C LYS A 162 21.54 8.51 -9.88
N THR A 163 21.10 9.24 -10.91
CA THR A 163 21.84 9.31 -12.17
C THR A 163 22.88 10.42 -11.99
N ARG A 164 24.14 10.09 -11.71
CA ARG A 164 25.22 11.08 -11.79
C ARG A 164 25.33 11.54 -13.25
N GLN A 165 25.80 12.78 -13.47
CA GLN A 165 26.09 13.32 -14.80
C GLN A 165 27.05 12.43 -15.61
N ASP A 166 27.79 11.52 -14.96
CA ASP A 166 28.73 10.56 -15.54
C ASP A 166 28.13 9.18 -15.92
N LYS A 167 26.82 9.05 -16.14
CA LYS A 167 26.16 7.80 -16.61
C LYS A 167 26.34 6.57 -15.70
N THR A 168 26.85 6.70 -14.49
CA THR A 168 26.86 5.62 -13.50
C THR A 168 25.61 5.70 -12.64
N THR A 169 24.68 4.79 -12.90
CA THR A 169 23.46 4.59 -12.13
C THR A 169 23.81 3.84 -10.85
N GLU A 170 23.91 4.52 -9.70
CA GLU A 170 24.08 3.85 -8.40
C GLU A 170 22.73 3.22 -8.00
N SER A 171 22.63 1.90 -8.17
CA SER A 171 21.50 1.10 -7.67
C SER A 171 21.64 0.88 -6.16
N VAL A 172 20.55 1.00 -5.42
CA VAL A 172 20.54 0.70 -3.98
C VAL A 172 20.79 -0.80 -3.77
N ASN A 173 21.91 -1.16 -3.13
CA ASN A 173 22.19 -2.53 -2.75
C ASN A 173 21.39 -2.95 -1.50
N TYR A 174 21.36 -4.26 -1.23
CA TYR A 174 20.56 -4.83 -0.13
C TYR A 174 20.87 -4.20 1.23
N GLU A 175 22.16 -4.03 1.57
CA GLU A 175 22.55 -3.40 2.84
C GLU A 175 22.08 -1.94 2.95
N SER A 176 22.20 -1.17 1.87
CA SER A 176 21.72 0.22 1.83
C SER A 176 20.20 0.27 1.99
N PHE A 177 19.48 -0.68 1.39
CA PHE A 177 18.04 -0.82 1.59
C PHE A 177 17.70 -1.12 3.06
N ARG A 178 18.42 -2.04 3.72
CA ARG A 178 18.20 -2.31 5.15
C ARG A 178 18.43 -1.07 6.03
N ARG A 179 19.44 -0.25 5.72
CA ARG A 179 19.66 1.03 6.39
C ARG A 179 18.51 2.01 6.16
N LEU A 180 17.92 2.03 4.95
CA LEU A 180 16.73 2.83 4.67
C LEU A 180 15.51 2.37 5.48
N CYS A 181 15.26 1.06 5.57
CA CYS A 181 14.19 0.51 6.40
C CYS A 181 14.35 0.92 7.86
N PHE A 182 15.56 0.78 8.41
CA PHE A 182 15.85 1.24 9.77
C PHE A 182 15.62 2.75 9.93
N LYS A 183 16.05 3.56 8.96
CA LYS A 183 15.81 5.01 8.96
C LYS A 183 14.31 5.34 9.00
N TRP A 184 13.48 4.64 8.24
CA TRP A 184 12.02 4.85 8.24
C TRP A 184 11.39 4.47 9.59
N GLN A 185 11.78 3.32 10.15
CA GLN A 185 11.35 2.87 11.47
C GLN A 185 11.74 3.87 12.56
N MET A 186 12.97 4.38 12.52
CA MET A 186 13.43 5.39 13.47
C MET A 186 12.66 6.69 13.34
N ARG A 187 12.33 7.14 12.13
CA ARG A 187 11.48 8.34 11.93
C ARG A 187 10.09 8.17 12.53
N LEU A 188 9.44 7.02 12.31
CA LEU A 188 8.16 6.72 12.94
C LEU A 188 8.27 6.68 14.47
N HIS A 189 9.28 5.99 14.99
CA HIS A 189 9.50 5.90 16.43
C HIS A 189 9.71 7.28 17.06
N THR A 190 10.58 8.10 16.49
CA THR A 190 10.83 9.47 16.97
C THR A 190 9.57 10.33 16.85
N ALA A 191 8.82 10.22 15.75
CA ALA A 191 7.56 10.93 15.56
C ALA A 191 6.55 10.60 16.67
N PHE A 192 6.28 9.32 16.90
CA PHE A 192 5.33 8.90 17.94
C PHE A 192 5.82 9.27 19.34
N ASN A 193 7.09 9.05 19.65
CA ASN A 193 7.63 9.39 20.96
C ASN A 193 7.51 10.90 21.23
N SER A 194 7.79 11.75 20.23
CA SER A 194 7.68 13.21 20.37
C SER A 194 6.27 13.70 20.70
N VAL A 195 5.24 12.94 20.32
CA VAL A 195 3.83 13.27 20.61
C VAL A 195 3.39 12.66 21.93
N LEU A 196 3.75 11.40 22.18
CA LEU A 196 3.26 10.62 23.33
C LEU A 196 3.98 10.92 24.64
N SER A 197 5.21 11.43 24.60
CA SER A 197 6.00 11.72 25.81
C SER A 197 5.72 13.08 26.45
N VAL A 198 4.86 13.91 25.84
CA VAL A 198 4.59 15.28 26.29
C VAL A 198 3.35 15.31 27.18
N GLU A 199 3.52 15.74 28.44
CA GLU A 199 2.48 15.66 29.49
C GLU A 199 1.21 16.50 29.25
N ASN A 200 1.15 17.36 28.21
CA ASN A 200 -0.03 18.17 27.87
C ASN A 200 -0.21 18.33 26.34
N ASN A 201 -0.03 17.25 25.59
CA ASN A 201 -0.19 17.31 24.14
C ASN A 201 -1.66 17.36 23.70
N GLU A 202 -1.89 17.82 22.48
CA GLU A 202 -3.23 17.86 21.89
C GLU A 202 -3.81 16.45 21.75
N TYR A 203 -5.02 16.26 22.29
CA TYR A 203 -5.71 14.97 22.30
C TYR A 203 -5.81 14.34 20.90
N VAL A 204 -6.11 15.13 19.87
CA VAL A 204 -6.24 14.66 18.49
C VAL A 204 -4.93 14.07 17.97
N GLN A 205 -3.80 14.73 18.23
CA GLN A 205 -2.49 14.27 17.79
C GLN A 205 -2.11 12.95 18.48
N VAL A 206 -2.31 12.87 19.81
CA VAL A 206 -2.11 11.65 20.60
C VAL A 206 -2.97 10.51 20.04
N ARG A 207 -4.26 10.78 19.80
CA ARG A 207 -5.21 9.79 19.27
C ARG A 207 -4.79 9.30 17.89
N ASN A 208 -4.43 10.19 16.98
CA ASN A 208 -3.99 9.82 15.62
C ASN A 208 -2.72 8.97 15.65
N CYS A 209 -1.74 9.32 16.48
CA CYS A 209 -0.53 8.52 16.65
C CYS A 209 -0.87 7.10 17.14
N LEU A 210 -1.73 6.96 18.16
CA LEU A 210 -2.15 5.65 18.66
C LEU A 210 -2.88 4.84 17.57
N VAL A 211 -3.79 5.45 16.82
CA VAL A 211 -4.51 4.79 15.72
C VAL A 211 -3.52 4.26 14.67
N VAL A 212 -2.59 5.10 14.20
CA VAL A 212 -1.58 4.65 13.22
C VAL A 212 -0.67 3.57 13.81
N MET A 213 -0.26 3.68 15.07
CA MET A 213 0.55 2.66 15.75
C MET A 213 -0.15 1.30 15.82
N THR A 214 -1.46 1.25 16.07
CA THR A 214 -2.20 -0.03 16.08
C THR A 214 -2.23 -0.74 14.73
N LYS A 215 -2.05 0.00 13.62
CA LYS A 215 -1.97 -0.57 12.27
C LYS A 215 -0.56 -1.01 11.92
N VAL A 216 0.44 -0.24 12.32
CA VAL A 216 1.84 -0.42 11.88
C VAL A 216 2.68 -1.26 12.85
N GLY A 217 2.26 -1.36 14.12
CA GLY A 217 2.93 -2.10 15.19
C GLY A 217 2.74 -3.61 15.15
#